data_AF-A0A9X5KSQ6-F1
#
_entry.id   AF-A0A9X5KSQ6-F1
#
_cell.length_a   1.000
_cell.length_b   1.000
_cell.length_c   1.000
_cell.angle_alpha   90.00
_cell.angle_beta   90.00
_cell.angle_gamma   90.00
#
_symmetry.space_group_name_H-M   'P 1'
#
loop_
_entity.id
_entity.type
_entity.pdbx_description
1 polymer ?
#
loop_
_entity_poly.entity_id
_entity_poly.type
_entity_poly.pdbx_seq_one_letter_code
_entity_poly.pdbx_strand_id
1 'polypeptide(L)'
;MNDVIKEFDKLCDMAIAAFGEELDISYEMSLLKILEFVKKHPGYKENFIDRFKLILMSVDSPFEVVAFCMRELQWPEIKKFVISKMNPSEDPRSEALRSTLTVYDELWPDADLYSYYSVN
;
A
#
# COMPACT_ATOMS: atom_id res chain seq x y z
N MET A 1 -10.85 -1.93 -19.76
CA MET A 1 -10.31 -1.60 -18.42
C MET A 1 -11.47 -1.56 -17.45
N ASN A 2 -11.42 -2.36 -16.39
CA ASN A 2 -12.51 -2.58 -15.44
C ASN A 2 -12.77 -1.31 -14.61
N ASP A 3 -14.02 -0.89 -14.45
CA ASP A 3 -14.35 0.40 -13.82
C ASP A 3 -13.90 0.48 -12.36
N VAL A 4 -13.95 -0.63 -11.63
CA VAL A 4 -13.42 -0.72 -10.25
C VAL A 4 -11.91 -0.45 -10.20
N ILE A 5 -11.16 -0.93 -11.20
CA ILE A 5 -9.69 -0.72 -11.25
C ILE A 5 -9.36 0.72 -11.63
N LYS A 6 -10.16 1.34 -12.50
CA LYS A 6 -10.00 2.78 -12.78
C LYS A 6 -10.25 3.62 -11.53
N GLU A 7 -11.24 3.25 -10.72
CA GLU A 7 -11.54 3.97 -9.48
C GLU A 7 -10.46 3.75 -8.42
N PHE A 8 -9.93 2.53 -8.30
CA PHE A 8 -8.75 2.25 -7.49
C PHE A 8 -7.55 3.11 -7.91
N ASP A 9 -7.23 3.16 -9.21
CA ASP A 9 -6.11 3.94 -9.72
C ASP A 9 -6.27 5.43 -9.37
N LYS A 10 -7.48 5.99 -9.49
CA LYS A 10 -7.78 7.38 -9.06
C LYS A 10 -7.58 7.59 -7.57
N LEU A 11 -7.94 6.63 -6.72
CA LEU A 11 -7.72 6.74 -5.28
C LEU A 11 -6.22 6.74 -4.95
N CYS A 12 -5.42 5.96 -5.68
CA CYS A 12 -3.96 5.99 -5.57
C CYS A 12 -3.39 7.34 -6.01
N ASP A 13 -3.88 7.91 -7.13
CA ASP A 13 -3.46 9.25 -7.58
C ASP A 13 -3.79 10.33 -6.53
N MET A 14 -4.97 10.23 -5.89
CA MET A 14 -5.34 11.12 -4.79
C MET A 14 -4.43 10.96 -3.57
N ALA A 15 -3.97 9.74 -3.27
CA ALA A 15 -3.04 9.51 -2.18
C ALA A 15 -1.66 10.12 -2.48
N ILE A 16 -1.19 10.03 -3.73
CA ILE A 16 0.05 10.68 -4.17
C ILE A 16 -0.06 12.20 -3.99
N ALA A 17 -1.16 12.80 -4.46
CA ALA A 17 -1.38 14.23 -4.32
C ALA A 17 -1.50 14.67 -2.84
N ALA A 18 -2.18 13.88 -1.99
CA ALA A 18 -2.28 14.15 -0.56
C ALA A 18 -0.93 14.03 0.17
N PHE A 19 -0.07 13.10 -0.27
CA PHE A 19 1.30 12.98 0.24
C PHE A 19 2.15 14.22 -0.09
N GLY A 20 1.97 14.79 -1.30
CA GLY A 20 2.60 16.03 -1.71
C GLY A 20 1.99 17.30 -1.11
N GLU A 21 1.05 17.17 -0.17
CA GLU A 21 0.27 18.28 0.43
C GLU A 21 -0.50 19.12 -0.62
N GLU A 22 -0.83 18.53 -1.77
CA GLU A 22 -1.54 19.21 -2.87
C GLU A 22 -3.06 19.24 -2.67
N LEU A 23 -3.57 18.52 -1.67
CA LEU A 23 -5.00 18.38 -1.37
C LEU A 23 -5.33 18.73 0.08
N ASP A 24 -6.55 19.19 0.32
CA ASP A 24 -7.11 19.48 1.66
C ASP A 24 -7.59 18.21 2.40
N ILE A 25 -7.00 17.05 2.09
CA ILE A 25 -7.25 15.79 2.78
C ILE A 25 -5.93 15.28 3.36
N SER A 26 -5.97 14.70 4.55
CA SER A 26 -4.75 14.09 5.10
C SER A 26 -4.34 12.87 4.29
N TYR A 27 -3.03 12.60 4.26
CA TYR A 27 -2.50 11.41 3.61
C TYR A 27 -3.11 10.13 4.19
N GLU A 28 -3.21 10.02 5.53
CA GLU A 28 -3.87 8.88 6.18
C GLU A 28 -5.32 8.68 5.71
N MET A 29 -6.10 9.76 5.57
CA MET A 29 -7.49 9.67 5.09
C MET A 29 -7.56 9.13 3.65
N SER A 30 -6.58 9.45 2.80
CA SER A 30 -6.49 8.88 1.45
C SER A 30 -6.18 7.38 1.48
N LEU A 31 -5.28 6.93 2.37
CA LEU A 31 -4.94 5.52 2.58
C LEU A 31 -6.14 4.71 3.07
N LEU A 32 -6.90 5.26 4.01
CA LEU A 32 -8.14 4.67 4.52
C LEU A 32 -9.17 4.44 3.41
N LYS A 33 -9.37 5.44 2.54
CA LYS A 33 -10.30 5.30 1.40
C LYS A 33 -9.89 4.16 0.48
N ILE A 34 -8.59 3.98 0.22
CA ILE A 34 -8.08 2.87 -0.59
C ILE A 34 -8.37 1.53 0.10
N LEU A 35 -8.03 1.39 1.39
CA LEU A 35 -8.27 0.16 2.15
C LEU A 35 -9.75 -0.21 2.17
N GLU A 36 -10.63 0.75 2.47
CA GLU A 36 -12.07 0.53 2.46
C GLU A 36 -12.59 0.13 1.07
N PHE A 37 -12.09 0.78 0.02
CA PHE A 37 -12.48 0.46 -1.35
C PHE A 37 -12.12 -0.97 -1.72
N VAL A 38 -10.90 -1.43 -1.38
CA VAL A 38 -10.45 -2.80 -1.61
C VAL A 38 -11.32 -3.80 -0.82
N LYS A 39 -11.61 -3.51 0.47
CA LYS A 39 -12.47 -4.36 1.31
C LYS A 39 -13.90 -4.47 0.77
N LYS A 40 -14.42 -3.42 0.12
CA LYS A 40 -15.76 -3.41 -0.50
C LYS A 40 -15.84 -4.22 -1.80
N HIS A 41 -14.72 -4.57 -2.42
CA HIS A 41 -14.66 -5.27 -3.71
C HIS A 41 -13.83 -6.56 -3.67
N PRO A 42 -14.16 -7.55 -2.80
CA PRO A 42 -13.33 -8.75 -2.63
C PRO A 42 -13.19 -9.60 -3.90
N GLY A 43 -14.16 -9.55 -4.82
CA GLY A 43 -14.11 -10.25 -6.11
C GLY A 43 -13.01 -9.77 -7.06
N TYR A 44 -12.32 -8.68 -6.70
CA TYR A 44 -11.28 -8.03 -7.49
C TYR A 44 -9.87 -8.22 -6.90
N LYS A 45 -9.73 -9.09 -5.90
CA LYS A 45 -8.47 -9.34 -5.18
C LYS A 45 -7.26 -9.48 -6.12
N GLU A 46 -7.34 -10.34 -7.14
CA GLU A 46 -6.21 -10.57 -8.06
C GLU A 46 -5.82 -9.29 -8.84
N ASN A 47 -6.81 -8.50 -9.26
CA ASN A 47 -6.53 -7.24 -9.95
C ASN A 47 -5.89 -6.21 -9.01
N PHE A 48 -6.32 -6.13 -7.75
CA PHE A 48 -5.68 -5.27 -6.76
C PHE A 48 -4.27 -5.74 -6.44
N ILE A 49 -4.04 -7.05 -6.34
CA ILE A 49 -2.70 -7.61 -6.17
C ILE A 49 -1.78 -7.14 -7.31
N ASP A 50 -2.23 -7.21 -8.56
CA ASP A 50 -1.43 -6.76 -9.69
C ASP A 50 -1.13 -5.26 -9.64
N ARG A 51 -2.09 -4.44 -9.20
CA ARG A 51 -1.86 -3.01 -9.00
C ARG A 51 -0.89 -2.71 -7.86
N PHE A 52 -1.01 -3.38 -6.72
CA PHE A 52 -0.08 -3.23 -5.61
C PHE A 52 1.35 -3.64 -6.00
N LYS A 53 1.51 -4.71 -6.79
CA LYS A 53 2.82 -5.08 -7.35
C LYS A 53 3.39 -3.98 -8.24
N LEU A 54 2.57 -3.32 -9.05
CA LEU A 54 3.03 -2.20 -9.88
C LEU A 54 3.46 -1.01 -9.03
N ILE A 55 2.71 -0.67 -7.98
CA ILE A 55 3.05 0.40 -7.02
C ILE A 55 4.41 0.11 -6.38
N LEU A 56 4.63 -1.11 -5.88
CA LEU A 56 5.91 -1.52 -5.27
C LEU A 56 7.11 -1.45 -6.25
N MET A 57 6.85 -1.52 -7.55
CA MET A 57 7.88 -1.43 -8.59
C MET A 57 8.04 -0.02 -9.18
N SER A 58 7.18 0.93 -8.82
CA SER A 58 7.24 2.32 -9.28
C SER A 58 8.27 3.13 -8.48
N VAL A 59 8.90 4.15 -9.09
CA VAL A 59 9.77 5.10 -8.37
C VAL A 59 8.92 6.14 -7.64
N ASP A 60 7.81 6.52 -8.26
CA ASP A 60 7.06 7.72 -7.92
C ASP A 60 5.80 7.43 -7.09
N SER A 61 5.54 6.15 -6.81
CA SER A 61 4.36 5.74 -6.06
C SER A 61 4.76 5.40 -4.61
N PRO A 62 4.09 5.98 -3.61
CA PRO A 62 4.42 5.75 -2.21
C PRO A 62 4.09 4.31 -1.82
N PHE A 63 5.08 3.63 -1.24
CA PHE A 63 4.97 2.23 -0.80
C PHE A 63 4.01 2.09 0.39
N GLU A 64 3.77 3.19 1.11
CA GLU A 64 2.85 3.31 2.23
C GLU A 64 1.42 2.92 1.84
N VAL A 65 1.00 3.13 0.58
CA VAL A 65 -0.30 2.64 0.08
C VAL A 65 -0.41 1.13 0.25
N VAL A 66 0.65 0.41 -0.10
CA VAL A 66 0.69 -1.05 -0.02
C VAL A 66 0.88 -1.49 1.43
N ALA A 67 1.82 -0.89 2.14
CA ALA A 67 2.11 -1.21 3.54
C ALA A 67 0.86 -1.05 4.42
N PHE A 68 0.19 0.11 4.32
CA PHE A 68 -1.02 0.41 5.07
C PHE A 68 -2.15 -0.59 4.78
N CYS A 69 -2.37 -0.95 3.51
CA CYS A 69 -3.41 -1.92 3.15
C CYS A 69 -3.06 -3.33 3.65
N MET A 70 -1.80 -3.74 3.54
CA MET A 70 -1.37 -5.09 3.89
C MET A 70 -1.34 -5.33 5.38
N ARG A 71 -1.23 -4.29 6.22
CA ARG A 71 -1.41 -4.42 7.67
C ARG A 71 -2.74 -5.07 8.03
N GLU A 72 -3.83 -4.64 7.40
CA GLU A 72 -5.17 -5.19 7.63
C GLU A 72 -5.44 -6.43 6.75
N LEU A 73 -5.11 -6.38 5.46
CA LEU A 73 -5.50 -7.42 4.50
C LEU A 73 -4.65 -8.70 4.60
N GLN A 74 -3.39 -8.58 5.01
CA GLN A 74 -2.46 -9.70 5.20
C GLN A 74 -2.35 -10.64 3.99
N TRP A 75 -2.38 -10.10 2.75
CA TRP A 75 -2.35 -10.94 1.55
C TRP A 75 -0.94 -11.54 1.30
N PRO A 76 -0.78 -12.88 1.41
CA PRO A 76 0.54 -13.51 1.30
C PRO A 76 1.18 -13.37 -0.08
N GLU A 77 0.39 -13.11 -1.13
CA GLU A 77 0.85 -12.90 -2.50
C GLU A 77 1.75 -11.66 -2.61
N ILE A 78 1.41 -10.58 -1.88
CA ILE A 78 2.22 -9.36 -1.83
C ILE A 78 3.49 -9.60 -1.02
N LYS A 79 3.40 -10.26 0.15
CA LYS A 79 4.57 -10.66 0.95
C LYS A 79 5.58 -11.46 0.11
N LYS A 80 5.10 -12.49 -0.60
CA LYS A 80 5.93 -13.33 -1.50
C LYS A 80 6.55 -12.50 -2.61
N PHE A 81 5.79 -11.60 -3.21
CA PHE A 81 6.28 -10.72 -4.26
C PHE A 81 7.43 -9.84 -3.77
N VAL A 82 7.25 -9.14 -2.63
CA VAL A 82 8.27 -8.30 -2.03
C VAL A 82 9.55 -9.09 -1.74
N ILE A 83 9.44 -10.27 -1.12
CA ILE A 83 10.59 -11.16 -0.86
C ILE A 83 11.31 -11.54 -2.17
N SER A 84 10.57 -11.83 -3.23
CA SER A 84 11.16 -12.21 -4.53
C SER A 84 11.87 -11.05 -5.25
N LYS A 85 11.55 -9.80 -4.89
CA LYS A 85 12.11 -8.58 -5.50
C LYS A 85 13.21 -7.95 -4.67
N MET A 86 13.32 -8.30 -3.39
CA MET A 86 14.43 -7.89 -2.55
C MET A 86 15.74 -8.52 -3.06
N ASN A 87 16.57 -7.73 -3.72
CA ASN A 87 17.94 -8.12 -4.05
C ASN A 87 18.90 -7.45 -3.06
N PRO A 88 19.55 -8.20 -2.15
CA PRO A 88 20.38 -7.62 -1.10
C PRO A 88 21.59 -6.81 -1.59
N SER A 89 21.99 -6.94 -2.86
CA SER A 89 23.27 -6.44 -3.35
C SER A 89 23.24 -5.09 -4.07
N GLU A 90 22.10 -4.52 -4.49
CA GLU A 90 22.16 -3.47 -5.54
C GLU A 90 21.15 -2.30 -5.49
N ASP A 91 20.15 -2.24 -4.60
CA ASP A 91 19.14 -1.16 -4.71
C ASP A 91 18.72 -0.56 -3.35
N PRO A 92 18.85 0.76 -3.13
CA PRO A 92 18.24 1.50 -2.02
C PRO A 92 16.75 1.19 -1.83
N ARG A 93 16.01 0.85 -2.89
CA ARG A 93 14.61 0.39 -2.77
C ARG A 93 14.45 -0.93 -2.03
N SER A 94 15.50 -1.73 -1.91
CA SER A 94 15.45 -2.94 -1.09
C SER A 94 15.16 -2.62 0.38
N GLU A 95 15.50 -1.42 0.85
CA GLU A 95 15.18 -0.97 2.20
C GLU A 95 13.70 -0.55 2.33
N ALA A 96 13.15 0.19 1.36
CA ALA A 96 11.72 0.52 1.32
C ALA A 96 10.82 -0.72 1.10
N LEU A 97 11.29 -1.70 0.32
CA LEU A 97 10.61 -2.99 0.20
C LEU A 97 10.66 -3.78 1.51
N ARG A 98 11.76 -3.68 2.28
CA ARG A 98 11.85 -4.30 3.61
C ARG A 98 10.87 -3.70 4.60
N SER A 99 10.66 -2.38 4.62
CA SER A 99 9.67 -1.76 5.52
C SER A 99 8.26 -2.30 5.25
N THR A 100 7.91 -2.56 3.98
CA THR A 100 6.64 -3.18 3.59
C THR A 100 6.48 -4.62 4.14
N LEU A 101 7.55 -5.34 4.47
CA LEU A 101 7.45 -6.65 5.11
C LEU A 101 7.07 -6.58 6.60
N THR A 102 7.41 -5.49 7.28
CA THR A 102 7.17 -5.35 8.72
C THR A 102 5.69 -5.26 9.06
N VAL A 103 4.83 -4.88 8.09
CA VAL A 103 3.38 -4.82 8.29
C VAL A 103 2.75 -6.20 8.55
N TYR A 104 3.46 -7.27 8.18
CA TYR A 104 3.06 -8.67 8.40
C TYR A 104 3.57 -9.23 9.74
N ASP A 105 4.40 -8.49 10.47
CA ASP A 105 4.88 -8.90 11.78
C ASP A 105 3.83 -8.56 12.85
N GLU A 106 3.90 -9.22 14.01
CA GLU A 106 2.95 -8.96 15.11
C GLU A 106 2.95 -7.48 15.49
N LEU A 107 4.15 -6.91 15.61
CA LEU A 107 4.39 -5.49 15.85
C LEU A 107 4.85 -4.84 14.56
N TRP A 108 4.05 -3.89 14.06
CA TRP A 108 4.46 -3.03 12.96
C TRP A 108 4.98 -1.71 13.56
N PRO A 109 6.29 -1.40 13.41
CA PRO A 109 6.89 -0.22 14.04
C PRO A 109 6.24 1.10 13.66
N ASP A 110 5.77 1.23 12.40
CA ASP A 110 5.18 2.47 11.89
C ASP A 110 3.68 2.57 12.14
N ALA A 111 3.09 1.63 12.89
CA ALA A 111 1.66 1.63 13.17
C ALA A 111 1.22 2.90 13.93
N ASP A 112 2.09 3.45 14.77
CA ASP A 112 1.82 4.65 15.57
C ASP A 112 1.72 5.94 14.73
N LEU A 113 2.27 5.93 13.51
CA LEU A 113 2.12 7.00 12.53
C LEU A 113 0.68 7.15 12.02
N TYR A 114 -0.14 6.12 12.19
CA TYR A 114 -1.49 6.06 11.67
C TYR A 114 -2.49 5.96 12.81
N SER A 115 -3.29 7.02 13.02
CA SER A 115 -4.36 7.04 14.01
C SER A 115 -5.28 5.82 13.92
N TYR A 116 -5.49 5.28 12.71
CA TYR A 116 -6.27 4.07 12.47
C TYR A 116 -5.70 2.81 13.14
N TYR A 117 -4.38 2.70 13.24
CA TYR A 117 -3.69 1.56 13.83
C TYR A 117 -3.15 1.82 15.25
N SER A 118 -3.09 3.09 15.67
CA SER A 118 -2.65 3.50 17.01
C SER A 118 -3.64 3.19 18.15
N VAL A 119 -4.87 2.76 17.84
CA VAL A 119 -5.90 2.44 18.82
C VAL A 119 -6.08 0.92 18.91
N ASN A 120 -5.15 0.24 19.59
CA ASN A 120 -5.33 -1.12 20.09
C ASN A 120 -4.88 -1.22 21.56
#